data_AF-T0Z070-F1
#
_entry.id   AF-T0Z070-F1
#
_cell.length_a   1.000
_cell.length_b   1.000
_cell.length_c   1.000
_cell.angle_alpha   90.00
_cell.angle_beta   90.00
_cell.angle_gamma   90.00
#
_symmetry.space_group_name_H-M   'P 1'
#
loop_
_entity.id
_entity.type
_entity.pdbx_description
1 polymer ?
#
loop_
_entity_poly.entity_id
_entity_poly.type
_entity_poly.pdbx_seq_one_letter_code
_entity_poly.pdbx_strand_id
1 'polypeptide(L)' 'AETLFLTPAEQYSFISSSLVREIARLGGDVSSFVHPAVQQALRQRWRLRRTSASH' A
#
# COMPACT_ATOMS: atom_id res chain seq x y z
N ALA A 1 6.32 -21.34 -20.93
CA ALA A 1 6.76 -20.12 -20.25
C ALA A 1 7.61 -20.53 -19.07
N GLU A 2 8.80 -19.95 -18.91
CA GLU A 2 9.68 -20.20 -17.77
C GLU A 2 9.57 -19.04 -16.77
N THR A 3 9.67 -19.34 -15.48
CA THR A 3 9.58 -18.35 -14.40
C THR A 3 10.98 -18.01 -13.90
N LEU A 4 11.34 -16.73 -13.93
CA LEU A 4 12.56 -16.22 -13.32
C LEU A 4 12.27 -15.67 -11.93
N PHE A 5 13.06 -16.08 -10.93
CA PHE A 5 13.02 -15.52 -9.60
C PHE A 5 14.12 -14.47 -9.44
N LEU A 6 13.78 -13.32 -8.85
CA LEU A 6 14.71 -12.23 -8.59
C LEU A 6 14.68 -11.90 -7.10
N THR A 7 15.86 -11.65 -6.52
CA THR A 7 15.97 -11.22 -5.12
C THR A 7 15.75 -9.71 -5.06
N PRO A 8 14.87 -9.20 -4.18
CA PRO A 8 14.71 -7.77 -3.98
C PRO A 8 15.96 -7.17 -3.31
N ALA A 9 16.13 -5.86 -3.42
CA ALA A 9 17.09 -5.15 -2.58
C ALA A 9 16.72 -5.32 -1.10
N GLU A 10 17.73 -5.40 -0.21
CA GLU A 10 17.56 -5.73 1.21
C GLU A 10 16.52 -4.85 1.92
N GLN A 11 16.50 -3.56 1.61
CA GLN A 11 15.55 -2.57 2.13
C GLN A 11 14.07 -2.88 1.82
N TYR A 12 13.79 -3.81 0.90
CA TYR A 12 12.44 -4.24 0.52
C TYR A 12 12.18 -5.73 0.84
N SER A 13 13.06 -6.42 1.56
CA SER A 13 12.87 -7.84 1.90
C SER A 13 11.72 -8.10 2.88
N PHE A 14 11.32 -7.08 3.66
CA PHE A 14 10.33 -7.21 4.74
C PHE A 14 9.00 -6.52 4.48
N ILE A 15 8.85 -5.85 3.33
CA ILE A 15 7.60 -5.14 2.99
C ILE A 15 6.58 -6.08 2.38
N SER A 16 5.33 -6.03 2.88
CA SER A 16 4.20 -6.72 2.26
C SER A 16 3.09 -5.73 1.90
N SER A 17 2.44 -5.96 0.75
CA SER A 17 1.30 -5.14 0.31
C SER A 17 0.11 -5.20 1.28
N SER A 18 -0.04 -6.29 2.04
CA SER A 18 -1.09 -6.42 3.05
C SER A 18 -0.87 -5.45 4.21
N LEU A 19 0.36 -5.40 4.74
CA LEU A 19 0.70 -4.50 5.84
C LEU A 19 0.56 -3.02 5.44
N VAL A 20 1.08 -2.64 4.27
CA VAL A 20 0.97 -1.26 3.76
C VAL A 20 -0.48 -0.83 3.63
N ARG A 21 -1.36 -1.70 3.08
CA ARG A 21 -2.78 -1.39 2.93
C ARG A 21 -3.49 -1.27 4.27
N GLU A 22 -3.10 -2.05 5.27
CA GLU A 22 -3.67 -1.99 6.61
C GLU A 22 -3.32 -0.68 7.32
N ILE A 23 -2.05 -0.29 7.32
CA ILE A 23 -1.59 0.98 7.89
C ILE A 23 -2.33 2.16 7.22
N ALA A 24 -2.37 2.18 5.89
CA ALA A 24 -3.05 3.24 5.14
C ALA A 24 -4.56 3.28 5.41
N ARG A 25 -5.21 2.11 5.61
CA ARG A 25 -6.63 2.02 5.96
C ARG A 25 -6.91 2.61 7.34
N LEU A 26 -6.01 2.42 8.29
CA LEU A 26 -6.10 2.98 9.66
C LEU A 26 -5.68 4.45 9.73
N GLY A 27 -5.27 5.06 8.62
CA GLY A 27 -4.85 6.46 8.55
C GLY A 27 -3.40 6.72 8.93
N GLY A 28 -2.58 5.67 9.05
CA GLY A 28 -1.14 5.80 9.24
C GLY A 28 -0.42 6.25 7.96
N ASP A 29 0.77 6.82 8.12
CA ASP A 29 1.63 7.20 6.99
C ASP A 29 2.37 5.99 6.41
N VAL A 30 2.46 5.95 5.08
CA VAL A 30 3.14 4.91 4.31
C VAL A 30 4.12 5.48 3.28
N SER A 31 4.41 6.78 3.33
CA SER A 31 5.25 7.49 2.36
C SER A 31 6.64 6.86 2.17
N SER A 32 7.25 6.31 3.22
CA SER A 32 8.54 5.63 3.16
C SER A 32 8.51 4.26 2.47
N PHE A 33 7.32 3.72 2.21
CA PHE A 33 7.12 2.35 1.72
C PHE A 33 6.56 2.29 0.31
N VAL A 34 6.08 3.41 -0.23
CA VAL A 34 5.43 3.46 -1.54
C VAL A 34 5.78 4.72 -2.30
N HIS A 35 5.72 4.64 -3.63
CA HIS A 35 5.83 5.81 -4.49
C HIS A 35 4.68 6.82 -4.21
N PRO A 36 4.90 8.15 -4.33
CA PRO A 36 3.87 9.16 -4.07
C PRO A 36 2.55 8.93 -4.81
N ALA A 37 2.60 8.44 -6.05
CA ALA A 37 1.40 8.10 -6.83
C ALA A 37 0.54 7.01 -6.15
N VAL A 38 1.18 6.01 -5.52
CA VAL A 38 0.50 4.94 -4.77
C VAL A 38 -0.08 5.48 -3.47
N GLN A 39 0.65 6.35 -2.77
CA GLN A 39 0.15 7.02 -1.55
C GLN A 39 -1.13 7.81 -1.86
N GLN A 40 -1.16 8.57 -2.96
CA GLN A 40 -2.34 9.30 -3.41
C GLN A 40 -3.52 8.37 -3.71
N ALA A 41 -3.28 7.29 -4.45
CA ALA A 41 -4.31 6.30 -4.77
C ALA A 41 -4.89 5.63 -3.51
N LEU A 42 -4.05 5.27 -2.54
CA LEU A 42 -4.49 4.71 -1.25
C LEU A 42 -5.37 5.72 -0.48
N ARG A 43 -4.95 6.99 -0.40
CA ARG A 43 -5.75 8.05 0.27
C ARG A 43 -7.12 8.23 -0.37
N GLN A 44 -7.19 8.24 -1.70
CA GLN A 44 -8.46 8.37 -2.44
C GLN A 44 -9.38 7.15 -2.18
N ARG A 45 -8.84 5.93 -2.29
CA ARG A 45 -9.58 4.69 -2.07
C ARG A 45 -10.25 4.65 -0.69
N TRP A 46 -9.54 5.01 0.38
CA TRP A 46 -10.08 4.95 1.74
C TRP A 46 -10.92 6.17 2.12
N ARG A 47 -10.76 7.30 1.44
CA ARG A 47 -11.71 8.42 1.53
C ARG A 47 -13.08 8.02 0.98
N LEU A 48 -13.12 7.39 -0.20
CA LEU A 48 -14.37 6.94 -0.83
C LEU A 48 -15.11 5.91 0.03
N ARG A 49 -14.40 4.93 0.61
CA ARG A 49 -15.03 3.88 1.45
C ARG A 49 -15.62 4.40 2.76
N ARG A 50 -15.09 5.49 3.33
CA ARG A 50 -15.67 6.11 4.54
C ARG A 50 -16.99 6.83 4.23
N THR A 51 -17.13 7.39 3.03
CA THR A 51 -18.36 8.05 2.60
C THR A 51 -19.48 7.06 2.29
N SER A 52 -19.15 5.83 1.88
CA SER A 52 -20.16 4.79 1.57
C SER A 52 -20.71 4.06 2.81
N ALA A 53 -20.09 4.23 3.98
CA ALA A 53 -20.46 3.54 5.22
C ALA A 53 -21.39 4.37 6.13
N SER A 54 -21.89 5.51 5.64
CA SER A 54 -22.76 6.42 6.38
C SER A 54 -24.24 6.32 5.96
N HIS A 55 -24.66 5.17 5.43
CA HIS A 55 -26.04 4.85 5.06
C HIS A 55 -26.43 3.50 5.65
#